data_AF-A0A085ZZC6-F1
#
_entry.id   AF-A0A085ZZC6-F1
#
_cell.length_a   1.000
_cell.length_b   1.000
_cell.length_c   1.000
_cell.angle_alpha   90.00
_cell.angle_beta   90.00
_cell.angle_gamma   90.00
#
_symmetry.space_group_name_H-M   'P 1'
#
loop_
_entity.id
_entity.type
_entity.pdbx_description
1 polymer ?
#
loop_
_entity_poly.entity_id
_entity_poly.type
_entity_poly.pdbx_seq_one_letter_code
_entity_poly.pdbx_strand_id
1 'polypeptide(L)'
;MTDQELEVLLTERVEMFDLKKTAFITLNKIFSDNSENKDFFNGFIQDEIITKFDGFEYLIDRRHRDSIIRTKIGLYVESQDWLDNIEPIGYYELETNLNGDVIDDWFVIEKEKYLKDIGIISHFQSMNENLPIEYLRRNHIQYEFVSYISMVGTLFVSKQYEDTGRFIMRAYSNLAAVDCAKFEKEYIKKAKVFLKMISGYLVKNNLLTDSLKKELSENKKLD
;
A
#
# COMPACT_ATOMS: atom_id res chain seq x y z
N MET A 1 20.01 41.80 7.89
CA MET A 1 19.02 41.07 8.68
C MET A 1 19.78 40.08 9.53
N THR A 2 19.60 40.16 10.85
CA THR A 2 20.11 39.15 11.78
C THR A 2 19.20 37.91 11.73
N ASP A 3 19.68 36.76 12.22
CA ASP A 3 18.88 35.54 12.23
C ASP A 3 17.61 35.70 13.09
N GLN A 4 17.67 36.51 14.15
CA GLN A 4 16.54 36.82 15.02
C GLN A 4 15.49 37.71 14.34
N GLU A 5 15.91 38.71 13.56
CA GLU A 5 15.00 39.54 12.75
C GLU A 5 14.29 38.71 11.68
N LEU A 6 14.98 37.72 11.13
CA LEU A 6 14.44 36.81 10.13
C LEU A 6 13.40 35.85 10.74
N GLU A 7 13.67 35.29 11.91
CA GLU A 7 12.73 34.41 12.63
C GLU A 7 11.41 35.13 12.98
N VAL A 8 11.51 36.38 13.46
CA VAL A 8 10.33 37.22 13.73
C VAL A 8 9.54 37.46 12.46
N LEU A 9 10.20 37.89 11.38
CA LEU A 9 9.54 38.13 10.10
C LEU A 9 8.78 36.88 9.61
N LEU A 10 9.41 35.71 9.64
CA LEU A 10 8.82 34.46 9.16
C LEU A 10 7.61 34.04 9.99
N THR A 11 7.70 34.19 11.32
CA THR A 11 6.59 33.91 12.23
C THR A 11 5.41 34.84 11.94
N GLU A 12 5.66 36.14 11.77
CA GLU A 12 4.63 37.12 11.41
C GLU A 12 3.96 36.78 10.07
N ARG A 13 4.74 36.35 9.06
CA ARG A 13 4.17 35.98 7.74
C ARG A 13 3.26 34.77 7.83
N VAL A 14 3.69 33.74 8.54
CA VAL A 14 2.91 32.52 8.77
C VAL A 14 1.55 32.83 9.41
N GLU A 15 1.54 33.67 10.44
CA GLU A 15 0.33 34.06 11.16
C GLU A 15 -0.55 34.98 10.32
N MET A 16 0.04 36.01 9.70
CA MET A 16 -0.71 36.99 8.91
C MET A 16 -1.46 36.36 7.72
N PHE A 17 -0.89 35.34 7.09
CA PHE A 17 -1.49 34.66 5.94
C PHE A 17 -2.23 33.36 6.30
N ASP A 18 -2.39 33.05 7.59
CA ASP A 18 -3.10 31.86 8.05
C ASP A 18 -2.59 30.57 7.37
N LEU A 19 -1.28 30.46 7.11
CA LEU A 19 -0.73 29.44 6.19
C LEU A 19 -1.08 28.00 6.60
N LYS A 20 -1.08 27.72 7.92
CA LYS A 20 -1.54 26.44 8.47
C LYS A 20 -2.99 26.13 8.08
N LYS A 21 -3.89 27.10 8.22
CA LYS A 21 -5.31 26.93 7.89
C LYS A 21 -5.49 26.73 6.39
N THR A 22 -4.77 27.51 5.58
CA THR A 22 -4.76 27.38 4.12
C THR A 22 -4.33 25.97 3.70
N ALA A 23 -3.26 25.43 4.28
CA ALA A 23 -2.80 24.07 4.01
C ALA A 23 -3.85 23.01 4.36
N PHE A 24 -4.52 23.10 5.51
CA PHE A 24 -5.61 22.17 5.85
C PHE A 24 -6.81 22.29 4.91
N ILE A 25 -7.17 23.50 4.48
CA ILE A 25 -8.26 23.70 3.52
C ILE A 25 -7.92 23.04 2.18
N THR A 26 -6.72 23.25 1.66
CA THR A 26 -6.29 22.65 0.39
C THR A 26 -6.20 21.13 0.50
N LEU A 27 -5.63 20.60 1.58
CA LEU A 27 -5.60 19.15 1.83
C LEU A 27 -7.02 18.54 1.91
N ASN A 28 -7.94 19.18 2.61
CA ASN A 28 -9.34 18.71 2.69
C ASN A 28 -10.03 18.72 1.33
N LYS A 29 -9.68 19.67 0.46
CA LYS A 29 -10.15 19.69 -0.92
C LYS A 29 -9.60 18.50 -1.71
N ILE A 30 -8.29 18.22 -1.61
CA ILE A 30 -7.67 17.02 -2.23
C ILE A 30 -8.39 15.75 -1.79
N PHE A 31 -8.71 15.63 -0.50
CA PHE A 31 -9.44 14.49 0.03
C PHE A 31 -10.84 14.37 -0.57
N SER A 32 -11.58 15.48 -0.59
CA SER A 32 -12.95 15.52 -1.13
C SER A 32 -12.98 15.18 -2.62
N ASP A 33 -12.07 15.76 -3.40
CA ASP A 33 -11.96 15.58 -4.86
C ASP A 33 -11.59 14.13 -5.23
N ASN A 34 -10.99 13.36 -4.30
CA ASN A 34 -10.54 11.98 -4.53
C ASN A 34 -11.28 10.93 -3.69
N SER A 35 -12.36 11.30 -3.00
CA SER A 35 -13.09 10.42 -2.07
C SER A 35 -13.62 9.11 -2.69
N GLU A 36 -13.95 9.13 -3.99
CA GLU A 36 -14.42 7.95 -4.72
C GLU A 36 -13.27 7.10 -5.32
N ASN A 37 -12.05 7.64 -5.37
CA ASN A 37 -10.89 6.97 -5.95
C ASN A 37 -10.20 6.09 -4.90
N LYS A 38 -10.58 4.81 -4.87
CA LYS A 38 -10.04 3.81 -3.93
C LYS A 38 -8.53 3.61 -4.01
N ASP A 39 -7.91 3.92 -5.16
CA ASP A 39 -6.48 3.72 -5.36
C ASP A 39 -5.65 4.97 -4.99
N PHE A 40 -6.28 6.14 -4.87
CA PHE A 40 -5.58 7.40 -4.60
C PHE A 40 -4.80 7.39 -3.27
N PHE A 41 -5.37 6.77 -2.25
CA PHE A 41 -4.75 6.67 -0.92
C PHE A 41 -3.98 5.37 -0.70
N ASN A 42 -3.51 4.70 -1.77
CA ASN A 42 -2.74 3.44 -1.69
C ASN A 42 -3.37 2.39 -0.74
N GLY A 43 -4.68 2.22 -0.83
CA GLY A 43 -5.45 1.22 -0.08
C GLY A 43 -5.91 1.64 1.31
N PHE A 44 -5.51 2.81 1.82
CA PHE A 44 -6.14 3.42 3.00
C PHE A 44 -7.51 4.00 2.64
N ILE A 45 -8.46 3.96 3.57
CA ILE A 45 -9.67 4.79 3.44
C ILE A 45 -9.44 6.13 4.11
N GLN A 46 -10.08 7.19 3.63
CA GLN A 46 -9.88 8.54 4.13
C GLN A 46 -10.09 8.64 5.66
N ASP A 47 -11.10 7.95 6.20
CA ASP A 47 -11.43 7.95 7.63
C ASP A 47 -10.34 7.31 8.52
N GLU A 48 -9.40 6.55 7.94
CA GLU A 48 -8.25 6.00 8.66
C GLU A 48 -7.08 6.99 8.74
N ILE A 49 -7.06 8.02 7.89
CA ILE A 49 -5.93 8.93 7.75
C ILE A 49 -6.09 10.09 8.75
N ILE A 50 -5.20 10.10 9.74
CA ILE A 50 -5.07 11.17 10.72
C ILE A 50 -4.12 12.22 10.15
N THR A 51 -4.58 13.46 10.04
CA THR A 51 -3.74 14.59 9.60
C THR A 51 -3.22 15.36 10.81
N LYS A 52 -1.92 15.64 10.86
CA LYS A 52 -1.31 16.45 11.92
C LYS A 52 -0.42 17.53 11.33
N PHE A 53 -0.40 18.69 11.98
CA PHE A 53 0.50 19.77 11.57
C PHE A 53 1.91 19.48 12.09
N ASP A 54 2.86 19.34 11.19
CA ASP A 54 4.24 18.93 11.51
C ASP A 54 5.18 20.14 11.66
N GLY A 55 4.77 21.30 11.16
CA GLY A 55 5.53 22.54 11.31
C GLY A 55 5.66 23.33 10.03
N PHE A 56 6.46 24.38 10.14
CA PHE A 56 6.90 25.18 9.00
C PHE A 56 8.36 24.88 8.72
N GLU A 57 8.71 24.85 7.44
CA GLU A 57 10.09 24.80 6.96
C GLU A 57 10.34 26.04 6.11
N TYR A 58 11.47 26.72 6.36
CA TYR A 58 11.81 27.97 5.70
C TYR A 58 13.00 27.76 4.77
N LEU A 59 12.77 27.89 3.48
CA LEU A 59 13.79 27.74 2.44
C LEU A 59 14.23 29.12 1.98
N ILE A 60 15.41 29.52 2.43
CA ILE A 60 15.97 30.85 2.17
C ILE A 60 17.22 30.69 1.31
N ASP A 61 17.04 30.76 -0.01
CA ASP A 61 18.17 30.80 -0.93
C ASP A 61 18.71 32.23 -1.03
N ARG A 62 19.94 32.45 -0.58
CA ARG A 62 20.58 33.77 -0.61
C ARG A 62 21.08 34.17 -2.00
N ARG A 63 21.03 33.28 -3.00
CA ARG A 63 21.70 33.51 -4.29
C ARG A 63 20.73 33.65 -5.46
N HIS A 64 19.73 32.77 -5.63
CA HIS A 64 18.98 32.72 -6.91
C HIS A 64 17.49 32.33 -6.85
N ARG A 65 16.87 32.18 -5.67
CA ARG A 65 15.42 31.91 -5.55
C ARG A 65 14.74 32.83 -4.54
N ASP A 66 13.45 33.06 -4.77
CA ASP A 66 12.58 33.68 -3.78
C ASP A 66 12.52 32.80 -2.52
N SER A 67 12.40 33.43 -1.35
CA SER A 67 12.27 32.72 -0.09
C SER A 67 10.90 32.04 0.00
N ILE A 68 10.91 30.76 0.37
CA ILE A 68 9.71 29.92 0.43
C ILE A 68 9.43 29.53 1.87
N ILE A 69 8.16 29.62 2.25
CA ILE A 69 7.61 29.06 3.48
C ILE A 69 6.84 27.80 3.08
N ARG A 70 7.31 26.65 3.58
CA ARG A 70 6.65 25.36 3.39
C ARG A 70 5.87 25.00 4.64
N THR A 71 4.58 24.78 4.48
CA THR A 71 3.68 24.32 5.54
C THR A 71 3.51 22.81 5.42
N LYS A 72 3.92 22.05 6.43
CA LYS A 72 3.90 20.58 6.40
C LYS A 72 2.77 20.01 7.27
N ILE A 73 2.00 19.10 6.68
CA ILE A 73 0.99 18.30 7.36
C ILE A 73 1.36 16.83 7.17
N GLY A 74 1.66 16.12 8.24
CA GLY A 74 1.91 14.69 8.20
C GLY A 74 0.60 13.90 8.09
N LEU A 75 0.68 12.77 7.38
CA LEU A 75 -0.41 11.82 7.21
C LEU A 75 -0.07 10.54 7.98
N TYR A 76 -0.95 10.14 8.88
CA TYR A 76 -0.72 9.04 9.82
C TYR A 76 -1.89 8.06 9.84
N VAL A 77 -1.64 6.86 10.35
CA VAL A 77 -2.68 5.88 10.70
C VAL A 77 -2.43 5.33 12.09
N GLU A 78 -3.46 4.83 12.76
CA GLU A 78 -3.29 4.16 14.05
C GLU A 78 -2.45 2.89 13.88
N SER A 79 -1.48 2.69 14.77
CA SER A 79 -0.57 1.54 14.75
C SER A 79 0.00 1.26 16.12
N GLN A 80 -0.22 0.05 16.64
CA GLN A 80 0.27 -0.37 17.97
C GLN A 80 1.80 -0.55 18.02
N ASP A 81 2.46 -0.59 16.86
CA ASP A 81 3.90 -0.83 16.76
C ASP A 81 4.75 0.45 16.96
N TRP A 82 4.11 1.62 17.02
CA TRP A 82 4.79 2.93 17.12
C TRP A 82 4.63 3.54 18.52
N LEU A 83 5.65 4.29 18.97
CA LEU A 83 5.71 4.89 20.32
C LEU A 83 4.48 5.74 20.65
N ASP A 84 3.95 6.47 19.66
CA ASP A 84 2.77 7.34 19.81
C ASP A 84 1.47 6.70 19.33
N ASN A 85 1.48 5.38 19.11
CA ASN A 85 0.41 4.61 18.47
C ASN A 85 -0.02 5.12 17.08
N ILE A 86 0.84 5.90 16.41
CA ILE A 86 0.60 6.42 15.07
C ILE A 86 1.79 6.12 14.15
N GLU A 87 1.50 5.57 12.99
CA GLU A 87 2.48 5.28 11.94
C GLU A 87 2.41 6.37 10.86
N PRO A 88 3.52 7.04 10.50
CA PRO A 88 3.55 7.94 9.36
C PRO A 88 3.40 7.13 8.06
N ILE A 89 2.49 7.58 7.19
CA ILE A 89 2.21 6.96 5.89
C ILE A 89 2.44 7.91 4.70
N GLY A 90 2.65 9.19 4.96
CA GLY A 90 2.89 10.20 3.93
C GLY A 90 2.83 11.62 4.49
N TYR A 91 2.71 12.60 3.60
CA TYR A 91 2.65 14.00 3.95
C TYR A 91 1.96 14.84 2.88
N TYR A 92 1.55 16.04 3.30
CA TYR A 92 1.16 17.15 2.45
C TYR A 92 2.08 18.35 2.73
N GLU A 93 2.57 18.99 1.68
CA GLU A 93 3.40 20.18 1.77
C GLU A 93 2.82 21.28 0.88
N LEU A 94 2.56 22.46 1.45
CA LEU A 94 2.14 23.65 0.73
C LEU A 94 3.28 24.66 0.72
N GLU A 95 3.75 25.04 -0.46
CA GLU A 95 4.78 26.05 -0.66
C GLU A 95 4.18 27.42 -0.96
N THR A 96 4.61 28.42 -0.20
CA THR A 96 4.18 29.81 -0.36
C THR A 96 5.38 30.75 -0.38
N ASN A 97 5.28 31.87 -1.09
CA ASN A 97 6.28 32.93 -0.98
C ASN A 97 6.04 33.79 0.29
N LEU A 98 6.93 34.76 0.56
CA LEU A 98 6.80 35.68 1.69
C LEU A 98 5.60 36.65 1.62
N ASN A 99 4.90 36.69 0.47
CA ASN A 99 3.65 37.43 0.28
C ASN A 99 2.41 36.57 0.49
N GLY A 100 2.58 35.30 0.86
CA GLY A 100 1.48 34.36 1.07
C GLY A 100 0.89 33.78 -0.22
N ASP A 101 1.48 34.08 -1.39
CA ASP A 101 1.03 33.48 -2.65
C ASP A 101 1.47 32.02 -2.68
N VAL A 102 0.53 31.13 -3.04
CA VAL A 102 0.81 29.71 -3.25
C VAL A 102 1.65 29.55 -4.51
N ILE A 103 2.81 28.90 -4.36
CA ILE A 103 3.73 28.56 -5.44
C ILE A 103 3.40 27.17 -5.96
N ASP A 104 3.31 26.20 -5.06
CA ASP A 104 3.11 24.79 -5.39
C ASP A 104 2.60 24.00 -4.18
N ASP A 105 2.10 22.78 -4.42
CA ASP A 105 1.76 21.83 -3.36
C ASP A 105 2.03 20.37 -3.73
N TRP A 106 2.30 19.56 -2.71
CA TRP A 106 2.69 18.17 -2.85
C TRP A 106 1.86 17.31 -1.91
N PHE A 107 1.15 16.33 -2.48
CA PHE A 107 0.47 15.28 -1.73
C PHE A 107 1.13 13.94 -2.01
N VAL A 108 1.67 13.30 -0.97
CA VAL A 108 2.44 12.06 -1.10
C VAL A 108 1.97 11.03 -0.08
N ILE A 109 1.64 9.83 -0.54
CA ILE A 109 1.44 8.64 0.28
C ILE A 109 2.62 7.69 0.03
N GLU A 110 3.53 7.61 0.98
CA GLU A 110 4.80 6.87 0.87
C GLU A 110 4.63 5.38 1.18
N LYS A 111 3.57 5.02 1.93
CA LYS A 111 3.30 3.64 2.32
C LYS A 111 2.04 3.12 1.67
N GLU A 112 2.06 1.84 1.31
CA GLU A 112 0.88 1.12 0.88
C GLU A 112 0.35 0.23 2.01
N LYS A 113 -0.98 0.25 2.23
CA LYS A 113 -1.61 -0.49 3.32
C LYS A 113 -1.44 -2.01 3.19
N TYR A 114 -1.59 -2.54 1.97
CA TYR A 114 -1.73 -3.98 1.74
C TYR A 114 -0.56 -4.65 0.99
N LEU A 115 0.63 -4.05 1.06
CA LEU A 115 1.86 -4.62 0.50
C LEU A 115 3.02 -4.68 1.50
N LYS A 116 2.77 -4.48 2.81
CA LYS A 116 3.81 -4.74 3.84
C LYS A 116 4.34 -6.15 3.60
N ASP A 117 5.62 -6.20 3.24
CA ASP A 117 6.33 -7.30 2.60
C ASP A 117 6.09 -8.64 3.29
N ILE A 118 5.02 -9.34 2.92
CA ILE A 118 4.80 -10.72 3.36
C ILE A 118 5.78 -11.69 2.66
N GLY A 119 6.81 -11.16 1.99
CA GLY A 119 7.77 -11.94 1.24
C GLY A 119 7.14 -12.66 0.06
N ILE A 120 6.07 -12.13 -0.55
CA ILE A 120 5.44 -12.82 -1.70
C ILE A 120 6.47 -13.11 -2.78
N ILE A 121 7.32 -12.14 -3.11
CA ILE A 121 8.34 -12.29 -4.13
C ILE A 121 9.31 -13.40 -3.73
N SER A 122 9.80 -13.41 -2.49
CA SER A 122 10.75 -14.43 -2.02
C SER A 122 10.13 -15.82 -1.94
N HIS A 123 8.88 -15.94 -1.49
CA HIS A 123 8.14 -17.20 -1.46
C HIS A 123 7.83 -17.71 -2.87
N PHE A 124 7.43 -16.83 -3.78
CA PHE A 124 7.15 -17.18 -5.17
C PHE A 124 8.42 -17.63 -5.91
N GLN A 125 9.54 -16.92 -5.70
CA GLN A 125 10.86 -17.33 -6.21
C GLN A 125 11.29 -18.68 -5.65
N SER A 126 11.26 -18.87 -4.33
CA SER A 126 11.68 -20.12 -3.70
C SER A 126 10.83 -21.33 -4.09
N MET A 127 9.53 -21.12 -4.32
CA MET A 127 8.65 -22.15 -4.86
C MET A 127 9.07 -22.53 -6.29
N ASN A 128 9.32 -21.54 -7.15
CA ASN A 128 9.67 -21.77 -8.56
C ASN A 128 11.08 -22.37 -8.76
N GLU A 129 11.97 -22.34 -7.77
CA GLU A 129 13.23 -23.11 -7.80
C GLU A 129 13.00 -24.62 -7.97
N ASN A 130 11.85 -25.14 -7.52
CA ASN A 130 11.50 -26.56 -7.57
C ASN A 130 10.53 -26.87 -8.71
N LEU A 131 10.17 -25.89 -9.54
CA LEU A 131 9.22 -26.06 -10.65
C LEU A 131 9.91 -26.77 -11.83
N PRO A 132 9.46 -27.98 -12.22
CA PRO A 132 9.94 -28.59 -13.45
C PRO A 132 9.49 -27.77 -14.66
N ILE A 133 10.43 -27.45 -15.56
CA ILE A 133 10.17 -26.58 -16.71
C ILE A 133 9.11 -27.16 -17.65
N GLU A 134 8.97 -28.48 -17.69
CA GLU A 134 7.97 -29.21 -18.48
C GLU A 134 6.55 -28.85 -18.05
N TYR A 135 6.34 -28.48 -16.79
CA TYR A 135 5.02 -28.12 -16.29
C TYR A 135 4.51 -26.81 -16.90
N LEU A 136 5.40 -25.98 -17.46
CA LEU A 136 5.01 -24.77 -18.20
C LEU A 136 4.50 -25.06 -19.62
N ARG A 137 4.58 -26.31 -20.09
CA ARG A 137 4.04 -26.69 -21.41
C ARG A 137 2.54 -26.90 -21.30
N ARG A 138 1.77 -26.23 -22.17
CA ARG A 138 0.30 -26.26 -22.15
C ARG A 138 -0.34 -27.67 -22.19
N ASN A 139 0.35 -28.63 -22.79
CA ASN A 139 -0.09 -30.02 -22.89
C ASN A 139 0.32 -30.90 -21.69
N HIS A 140 0.99 -30.34 -20.70
CA HIS A 140 1.39 -31.03 -19.48
C HIS A 140 0.23 -31.07 -18.49
N ILE A 141 0.01 -32.22 -17.81
CA ILE A 141 -1.14 -32.39 -16.92
C ILE A 141 -1.10 -31.44 -15.71
N GLN A 142 0.08 -31.02 -15.27
CA GLN A 142 0.29 -30.05 -14.19
C GLN A 142 0.18 -28.58 -14.63
N TYR A 143 0.10 -28.29 -15.93
CA TYR A 143 0.13 -26.92 -16.46
C TYR A 143 -0.95 -26.02 -15.86
N GLU A 144 -2.15 -26.56 -15.69
CA GLU A 144 -3.29 -25.82 -15.17
C GLU A 144 -3.05 -25.37 -13.73
N PHE A 145 -2.57 -26.27 -12.85
CA PHE A 145 -2.18 -25.92 -11.49
C PHE A 145 -1.10 -24.84 -11.46
N VAL A 146 -0.02 -25.02 -12.22
CA VAL A 146 1.08 -24.03 -12.26
C VAL A 146 0.60 -22.68 -12.75
N SER A 147 -0.29 -22.66 -13.76
CA SER A 147 -0.90 -21.43 -14.27
C SER A 147 -1.76 -20.74 -13.20
N TYR A 148 -2.52 -21.50 -12.40
CA TYR A 148 -3.27 -20.93 -11.27
C TYR A 148 -2.35 -20.33 -10.21
N ILE A 149 -1.26 -21.02 -9.85
CA ILE A 149 -0.25 -20.50 -8.91
C ILE A 149 0.35 -19.18 -9.42
N SER A 150 0.76 -19.13 -10.69
CA SER A 150 1.29 -17.89 -11.28
C SER A 150 0.26 -16.76 -11.26
N MET A 151 -1.01 -17.07 -11.57
CA MET A 151 -2.07 -16.08 -11.57
C MET A 151 -2.38 -15.54 -10.17
N VAL A 152 -2.30 -16.38 -9.12
CA VAL A 152 -2.42 -15.92 -7.73
C VAL A 152 -1.38 -14.84 -7.42
N GLY A 153 -0.11 -15.06 -7.79
CA GLY A 153 0.95 -14.07 -7.58
C GLY A 153 0.70 -12.77 -8.35
N THR A 154 0.40 -12.87 -9.65
CA THR A 154 0.13 -11.72 -10.52
C THR A 154 -1.06 -10.89 -10.04
N LEU A 155 -2.19 -11.54 -9.76
CA LEU A 155 -3.40 -10.86 -9.30
C LEU A 155 -3.20 -10.19 -7.94
N PHE A 156 -2.47 -10.85 -7.03
CA PHE A 156 -2.20 -10.27 -5.72
C PHE A 156 -1.36 -8.99 -5.83
N VAL A 157 -0.26 -9.03 -6.60
CA VAL A 157 0.59 -7.84 -6.82
C VAL A 157 -0.17 -6.73 -7.55
N SER A 158 -1.15 -7.11 -8.38
CA SER A 158 -2.04 -6.18 -9.08
C SER A 158 -3.26 -5.74 -8.25
N LYS A 159 -3.30 -6.06 -6.95
CA LYS A 159 -4.37 -5.70 -6.00
C LYS A 159 -5.77 -6.24 -6.37
N GLN A 160 -5.83 -7.26 -7.23
CA GLN A 160 -7.08 -7.92 -7.63
C GLN A 160 -7.44 -9.02 -6.63
N TYR A 161 -7.64 -8.64 -5.36
CA TYR A 161 -7.70 -9.56 -4.22
C TYR A 161 -8.84 -10.59 -4.31
N GLU A 162 -10.02 -10.18 -4.76
CA GLU A 162 -11.16 -11.08 -4.93
C GLU A 162 -10.85 -12.18 -5.96
N ASP A 163 -10.26 -11.81 -7.08
CA ASP A 163 -9.84 -12.76 -8.10
C ASP A 163 -8.66 -13.61 -7.64
N THR A 164 -7.72 -13.06 -6.86
CA THR A 164 -6.68 -13.85 -6.18
C THR A 164 -7.31 -14.97 -5.35
N GLY A 165 -8.31 -14.65 -4.52
CA GLY A 165 -9.03 -15.63 -3.71
C GLY A 165 -9.69 -16.73 -4.56
N ARG A 166 -10.30 -16.36 -5.69
CA ARG A 166 -10.90 -17.32 -6.63
C ARG A 166 -9.85 -18.23 -7.28
N PHE A 167 -8.69 -17.71 -7.65
CA PHE A 167 -7.61 -18.53 -8.21
C PHE A 167 -6.97 -19.46 -7.18
N ILE A 168 -6.91 -19.07 -5.90
CA ILE A 168 -6.52 -19.98 -4.81
C ILE A 168 -7.49 -21.17 -4.76
N MET A 169 -8.80 -20.92 -4.83
CA MET A 169 -9.82 -21.97 -4.83
C MET A 169 -9.69 -22.91 -6.04
N ARG A 170 -9.42 -22.36 -7.23
CA ARG A 170 -9.17 -23.14 -8.45
C ARG A 170 -7.92 -24.00 -8.32
N ALA A 171 -6.84 -23.48 -7.74
CA ALA A 171 -5.62 -24.23 -7.49
C ALA A 171 -5.87 -25.43 -6.57
N TYR A 172 -6.57 -25.25 -5.45
CA TYR A 172 -6.93 -26.35 -4.55
C TYR A 172 -7.87 -27.37 -5.20
N SER A 173 -8.87 -26.91 -5.96
CA SER A 173 -9.80 -27.78 -6.67
C SER A 173 -9.07 -28.64 -7.72
N ASN A 174 -8.11 -28.05 -8.43
CA ASN A 174 -7.29 -28.77 -9.40
C ASN A 174 -6.40 -29.83 -8.71
N LEU A 175 -5.77 -29.51 -7.57
CA LEU A 175 -5.00 -30.49 -6.79
C LEU A 175 -5.84 -31.66 -6.27
N ALA A 176 -7.12 -31.44 -5.95
CA ALA A 176 -8.02 -32.51 -5.54
C ALA A 176 -8.41 -33.42 -6.72
N ALA A 177 -8.50 -32.86 -7.92
CA ALA A 177 -8.88 -33.59 -9.14
C ALA A 177 -7.69 -34.32 -9.80
N VAL A 178 -6.48 -33.76 -9.69
CA VAL A 178 -5.26 -34.33 -10.26
C VAL A 178 -4.50 -35.08 -9.17
N ASP A 179 -4.15 -36.34 -9.45
CA ASP A 179 -3.32 -37.14 -8.54
C ASP A 179 -2.01 -36.41 -8.18
N CYS A 180 -1.93 -35.96 -6.93
CA CYS A 180 -0.79 -35.24 -6.37
C CYS A 180 0.51 -36.05 -6.44
N ALA A 181 0.45 -37.39 -6.51
CA ALA A 181 1.63 -38.24 -6.67
C ALA A 181 2.35 -38.02 -8.01
N LYS A 182 1.70 -37.37 -8.98
CA LYS A 182 2.27 -37.02 -10.29
C LYS A 182 3.05 -35.71 -10.29
N PHE A 183 3.00 -34.95 -9.19
CA PHE A 183 3.73 -33.70 -9.06
C PHE A 183 5.07 -33.88 -8.34
N GLU A 184 6.01 -32.98 -8.62
CA GLU A 184 7.20 -32.80 -7.79
C GLU A 184 6.75 -32.40 -6.36
N LYS A 185 7.24 -33.17 -5.37
CA LYS A 185 6.73 -33.12 -3.98
C LYS A 185 7.09 -31.82 -3.28
N GLU A 186 8.31 -31.34 -3.47
CA GLU A 186 8.79 -30.11 -2.84
C GLU A 186 8.09 -28.89 -3.47
N TYR A 187 7.85 -28.89 -4.78
CA TYR A 187 7.06 -27.87 -5.46
C TYR A 187 5.64 -27.79 -4.89
N ILE A 188 4.92 -28.92 -4.77
CA ILE A 188 3.56 -28.92 -4.21
C ILE A 188 3.54 -28.43 -2.76
N LYS A 189 4.50 -28.88 -1.96
CA LYS A 189 4.62 -28.45 -0.56
C LYS A 189 4.79 -26.93 -0.49
N LYS A 190 5.71 -26.35 -1.27
CA LYS A 190 5.94 -24.90 -1.31
C LYS A 190 4.74 -24.14 -1.88
N ALA A 191 4.08 -24.67 -2.91
CA ALA A 191 2.87 -24.08 -3.49
C ALA A 191 1.71 -24.04 -2.49
N LYS A 192 1.47 -25.12 -1.73
CA LYS A 192 0.47 -25.13 -0.66
C LYS A 192 0.77 -24.09 0.43
N VAL A 193 2.04 -23.95 0.83
CA VAL A 193 2.47 -22.94 1.80
C VAL A 193 2.22 -21.53 1.26
N PHE A 194 2.56 -21.27 0.00
CA PHE A 194 2.31 -20.00 -0.68
C PHE A 194 0.81 -19.66 -0.72
N LEU A 195 -0.04 -20.60 -1.16
CA LEU A 195 -1.50 -20.43 -1.20
C LEU A 195 -2.09 -20.16 0.20
N LYS A 196 -1.64 -20.90 1.23
CA LYS A 196 -2.11 -20.75 2.60
C LYS A 196 -1.76 -19.38 3.19
N MET A 197 -0.54 -18.92 2.94
CA MET A 197 -0.05 -17.62 3.38
C MET A 197 -0.88 -16.49 2.75
N ILE A 198 -1.05 -16.51 1.41
CA ILE A 198 -1.85 -15.50 0.72
C ILE A 198 -3.31 -15.55 1.18
N SER A 199 -3.92 -16.74 1.25
CA SER A 199 -5.28 -16.89 1.77
C SER A 199 -5.43 -16.32 3.17
N GLY A 200 -4.47 -16.60 4.07
CA GLY A 200 -4.44 -16.04 5.42
C GLY A 200 -4.34 -14.53 5.42
N TYR A 201 -3.51 -13.96 4.56
CA TYR A 201 -3.38 -12.51 4.41
C TYR A 201 -4.67 -11.85 3.94
N LEU A 202 -5.29 -12.40 2.88
CA LEU A 202 -6.52 -11.87 2.30
C LEU A 202 -7.67 -11.87 3.33
N VAL A 203 -7.80 -12.96 4.10
CA VAL A 203 -8.82 -13.08 5.14
C VAL A 203 -8.54 -12.13 6.31
N LYS A 204 -7.30 -12.11 6.84
CA LYS A 204 -6.92 -11.27 7.99
C LYS A 204 -7.17 -9.79 7.72
N ASN A 205 -6.93 -9.34 6.49
CA ASN A 205 -7.07 -7.94 6.09
C ASN A 205 -8.45 -7.61 5.50
N ASN A 206 -9.43 -8.51 5.60
CA ASN A 206 -10.78 -8.31 5.07
C ASN A 206 -10.83 -7.93 3.58
N LEU A 207 -9.91 -8.46 2.78
CA LEU A 207 -9.75 -8.12 1.36
C LEU A 207 -10.66 -8.92 0.42
N LEU A 208 -11.58 -9.71 0.98
CA LEU A 208 -12.47 -10.61 0.25
C LEU A 208 -13.92 -10.39 0.65
N THR A 209 -14.84 -10.75 -0.24
CA THR A 209 -16.27 -10.88 0.11
C THR A 209 -16.48 -11.94 1.19
N ASP A 210 -17.50 -11.76 2.03
CA ASP A 210 -17.79 -12.70 3.12
C ASP A 210 -18.15 -14.11 2.62
N SER A 211 -18.79 -14.20 1.44
CA SER A 211 -19.01 -15.48 0.74
C SER A 211 -17.69 -16.18 0.44
N LEU A 212 -16.72 -15.48 -0.15
CA LEU A 212 -15.45 -16.07 -0.55
C LEU A 212 -14.56 -16.39 0.66
N LYS A 213 -14.60 -15.59 1.74
CA LYS A 213 -13.94 -15.92 3.01
C LYS A 213 -14.43 -17.26 3.56
N LYS A 214 -15.75 -17.48 3.53
CA LYS A 214 -16.36 -18.71 4.02
C LYS A 214 -15.91 -19.91 3.18
N GLU A 215 -15.97 -19.80 1.85
CA GLU A 215 -15.50 -20.86 0.94
C GLU A 215 -14.02 -21.23 1.15
N LEU A 216 -13.14 -20.24 1.27
CA LEU A 216 -11.71 -20.46 1.54
C LEU A 216 -11.46 -21.12 2.90
N SER A 217 -12.30 -20.84 3.90
CA SER A 217 -12.19 -21.45 5.24
C SER A 217 -12.67 -22.91 5.25
N GLU A 218 -13.64 -23.26 4.40
CA GLU A 218 -14.17 -24.62 4.27
C GLU A 218 -13.20 -25.53 3.50
N ASN A 219 -12.53 -25.01 2.46
CA ASN A 219 -11.53 -25.75 1.68
C ASN A 219 -10.24 -26.10 2.46
N LYS A 220 -9.93 -25.41 3.56
CA LYS A 220 -8.80 -25.77 4.45
C LYS A 220 -8.96 -27.13 5.14
N LYS A 221 -10.15 -27.76 5.07
CA LYS A 221 -10.43 -29.07 5.66
C LYS A 221 -10.06 -30.26 4.75
N LEU A 222 -9.49 -30.00 3.58
CA LEU A 222 -9.03 -31.02 2.62
C LEU A 222 -7.52 -31.34 2.73
N ASP A 223 -6.81 -30.76 3.70
CA ASP A 223 -5.43 -31.11 4.07
C ASP A 223 -5.41 -32.19 5.17
#